data_AF-A0A089YFH1-F1
#
_entry.id   AF-A0A089YFH1-F1
#
_cell.length_a   1.000
_cell.length_b   1.000
_cell.length_c   1.000
_cell.angle_alpha   90.00
_cell.angle_beta   90.00
_cell.angle_gamma   90.00
#
_symmetry.space_group_name_H-M   'P 1'
#
loop_
_entity.id
_entity.type
_entity.pdbx_description
1 polymer ?
#
loop_
_entity_poly.entity_id
_entity_poly.type
_entity_poly.pdbx_seq_one_letter_code
_entity_poly.pdbx_strand_id
1 'polypeptide(L)' 'MTITKAMALISRRQELQRHLALLFYRSSQWSSAQRKRGAATIENLTQQVVEIYDQLASARAA' A
#
# COMPACT_ATOMS: atom_id res chain seq x y z
N MET A 1 -1.09 -16.01 -14.22
CA MET A 1 -1.52 -14.58 -14.17
C MET A 1 -1.28 -13.94 -15.54
N THR A 2 -2.12 -13.00 -16.00
CA THR A 2 -1.87 -12.30 -17.28
C THR A 2 -0.90 -11.12 -17.09
N ILE A 3 -0.15 -10.76 -18.13
CA ILE A 3 0.79 -9.63 -18.11
C ILE A 3 0.06 -8.32 -17.77
N THR A 4 -1.12 -8.08 -18.36
CA THR A 4 -1.94 -6.89 -18.07
C THR A 4 -2.31 -6.80 -16.59
N LYS A 5 -2.71 -7.92 -15.97
CA LYS A 5 -3.03 -7.97 -14.55
C LYS A 5 -1.79 -7.75 -13.68
N ALA A 6 -0.65 -8.32 -14.07
CA ALA A 6 0.63 -8.12 -13.39
C ALA A 6 1.04 -6.64 -13.39
N MET A 7 0.95 -5.97 -14.54
CA MET A 7 1.26 -4.55 -14.68
C MET A 7 0.32 -3.68 -13.85
N ALA A 8 -0.98 -3.98 -13.84
CA ALA A 8 -1.95 -3.26 -13.01
C ALA A 8 -1.63 -3.37 -11.51
N LEU A 9 -1.26 -4.57 -11.04
CA LEU A 9 -0.83 -4.79 -9.66
C LEU A 9 0.46 -4.02 -9.32
N ILE A 10 1.45 -4.02 -10.23
CA ILE A 10 2.70 -3.27 -10.05
C ILE A 10 2.42 -1.76 -9.96
N SER A 11 1.60 -1.22 -10.86
CA SER A 11 1.21 0.20 -10.82
C SER A 11 0.47 0.55 -9.54
N ARG A 12 -0.48 -0.29 -9.12
CA ARG A 12 -1.23 -0.09 -7.88
C ARG A 12 -0.32 -0.11 -6.65
N ARG A 13 0.66 -1.02 -6.61
CA ARG A 13 1.66 -1.08 -5.53
C ARG A 13 2.44 0.22 -5.42
N GLN A 14 2.93 0.75 -6.54
CA GLN A 14 3.70 2.00 -6.57
C GLN A 14 2.86 3.20 -6.09
N GLU A 15 1.60 3.27 -6.51
CA GLU A 15 0.65 4.28 -6.05
C GLU A 15 0.46 4.22 -4.52
N LEU A 16 0.18 3.03 -3.97
CA LEU A 16 0.01 2.83 -2.54
C LEU A 16 1.26 3.19 -1.73
N GLN A 17 2.45 2.80 -2.22
CA GLN A 17 3.72 3.16 -1.60
C GLN A 17 3.93 4.68 -1.57
N ARG A 18 3.55 5.38 -2.65
CA ARG A 18 3.60 6.85 -2.69
C ARG A 18 2.64 7.48 -1.68
N HIS A 19 1.40 6.97 -1.58
CA HIS A 19 0.44 7.45 -0.58
C HIS A 19 0.92 7.22 0.85
N LEU A 20 1.47 6.04 1.15
CA LEU A 20 2.06 5.75 2.45
C LEU A 20 3.20 6.71 2.79
N ALA A 21 4.13 6.95 1.86
CA ALA A 21 5.22 7.90 2.07
C ALA A 21 4.71 9.31 2.39
N LEU A 22 3.68 9.78 1.68
CA LEU A 22 3.05 11.08 1.93
C LEU A 22 2.35 11.13 3.30
N LEU A 23 1.65 10.07 3.68
CA LEU A 23 0.98 9.96 4.97
C LEU A 23 2.00 9.96 6.11
N PHE A 24 3.07 9.17 6.01
CA PHE A 24 4.14 9.16 7.01
C PHE A 24 4.82 10.53 7.11
N TYR A 25 5.14 11.17 5.99
CA TYR A 25 5.72 12.52 5.98
C TYR A 25 4.83 13.54 6.71
N ARG A 26 3.52 13.53 6.42
CA ARG A 26 2.55 14.44 7.05
C ARG A 26 2.17 14.05 8.48
N SER A 27 2.40 12.81 8.90
CA SER A 27 1.99 12.31 10.22
C SER A 27 2.63 13.07 11.39
N SER A 28 3.81 13.67 11.15
CA SER A 28 4.50 14.57 12.09
C SER A 28 3.67 15.79 12.48
N GLN A 29 2.80 16.27 11.59
CA GLN A 29 1.95 17.45 11.78
C GLN A 29 0.54 17.10 12.29
N TRP A 30 0.25 15.82 12.48
CA TRP A 30 -1.08 15.38 12.90
C TRP A 30 -1.31 15.61 14.39
N SER A 31 -2.49 16.12 14.73
CA SER A 31 -3.01 16.08 16.09
C SER A 31 -3.19 14.64 16.60
N SER A 32 -3.33 14.46 17.91
CA SER A 32 -3.56 13.13 18.51
C SER A 32 -4.76 12.39 17.89
N ALA A 33 -5.87 13.09 17.63
CA ALA A 33 -7.05 12.51 16.99
C ALA A 33 -6.80 12.11 15.53
N GLN A 34 -6.04 12.92 14.78
CA GLN A 34 -5.64 12.58 13.41
C GLN A 34 -4.68 11.38 13.38
N ARG A 35 -3.74 11.28 14.33
CA ARG A 35 -2.86 10.11 14.46
C ARG A 35 -3.62 8.82 14.70
N LYS A 36 -4.60 8.81 15.61
CA LYS A 36 -5.43 7.61 15.85
C LYS A 36 -6.19 7.17 14.60
N ARG A 37 -6.82 8.11 13.88
CA ARG A 37 -7.56 7.79 12.64
C ARG A 37 -6.61 7.37 11.52
N GLY A 38 -5.52 8.09 11.34
CA GLY A 38 -4.55 7.83 10.28
C GLY A 38 -3.73 6.56 10.49
N ALA A 39 -3.56 6.09 11.73
CA ALA A 39 -2.90 4.81 12.01
C ALA A 39 -3.64 3.63 11.36
N ALA A 40 -4.97 3.55 11.53
CA ALA A 40 -5.79 2.53 10.89
C ALA A 40 -5.74 2.62 9.36
N THR A 41 -5.70 3.83 8.80
CA THR A 41 -5.55 4.04 7.35
C THR A 41 -4.18 3.57 6.86
N ILE A 42 -3.10 3.91 7.56
CA ILE A 42 -1.73 3.48 7.22
C ILE A 42 -1.62 1.96 7.28
N GLU A 43 -2.16 1.33 8.32
CA GLU A 43 -2.18 -0.13 8.48
C GLU A 43 -2.92 -0.79 7.32
N ASN A 44 -4.13 -0.32 6.98
CA ASN A 44 -4.90 -0.85 5.87
C ASN A 44 -4.18 -0.73 4.52
N LEU A 45 -3.59 0.43 4.22
CA LEU A 45 -2.85 0.65 2.98
C LEU A 45 -1.56 -0.20 2.94
N THR A 46 -0.92 -0.42 4.08
CA THR A 46 0.25 -1.30 4.20
C THR A 46 -0.15 -2.75 3.93
N GLN A 47 -1.28 -3.21 4.48
CA GLN A 47 -1.81 -4.54 4.24
C GLN A 47 -2.11 -4.77 2.74
N GLN A 48 -2.71 -3.80 2.05
CA GLN A 48 -2.93 -3.89 0.60
C GLN A 48 -1.62 -4.03 -0.20
N VAL A 49 -0.53 -3.37 0.24
CA VAL A 49 0.79 -3.53 -0.41
C VAL A 49 1.32 -4.95 -0.24
N VAL A 50 1.17 -5.54 0.95
CA VAL A 50 1.57 -6.93 1.23
C VAL A 50 0.76 -7.91 0.38
N GLU A 51 -0.56 -7.76 0.33
CA GLU A 51 -1.43 -8.59 -0.49
C GLU A 51 -1.05 -8.56 -1.98
N ILE A 52 -0.70 -7.38 -2.51
CA ILE A 52 -0.22 -7.26 -3.89
C ILE A 52 1.12 -8.00 -4.07
N TYR A 53 2.03 -7.92 -3.10
CA TYR A 53 3.28 -8.67 -3.11
C TYR A 53 3.03 -10.18 -3.17
N ASP A 54 2.13 -10.69 -2.33
CA ASP A 54 1.78 -12.11 -2.27
C ASP A 54 1.12 -12.60 -3.55
N GLN A 55 0.24 -11.80 -4.14
CA GLN A 55 -0.38 -12.10 -5.44
C GLN A 55 0.66 -12.19 -6.57
N LEU A 56 1.60 -11.24 -6.60
CA LEU A 56 2.68 -11.24 -7.60
C LEU A 56 3.66 -12.40 -7.39
N ALA A 57 3.99 -12.73 -6.14
CA ALA A 57 4.87 -13.84 -5.79
C ALA A 57 4.24 -15.20 -6.16
N SER A 58 2.98 -15.41 -5.77
CA SER A 58 2.22 -16.62 -6.10
C SER A 58 2.09 -16.81 -7.61
N ALA A 59 1.88 -15.72 -8.36
CA ALA A 59 1.80 -15.76 -9.80
C ALA A 59 3.14 -15.99 -10.52
N ARG A 60 4.27 -15.78 -9.86
CA ARG A 60 5.61 -16.11 -10.36
C ARG A 60 5.96 -17.58 -10.10
N ALA A 61 5.45 -18.14 -8.99
CA ALA A 61 5.70 -19.52 -8.59
C ALA A 61 4.80 -20.56 -9.31
N ALA A 62 3.67 -20.12 -9.87
CA ALA A 62 2.74 -20.92 -10.67
C ALA A 62 3.08 -20.87 -12.16
#